data_AF-A0A8J7D090-F1
#
_entry.id   AF-A0A8J7D090-F1
#
_cell.length_a   1.000
_cell.length_b   1.000
_cell.length_c   1.000
_cell.angle_alpha   90.00
_cell.angle_beta   90.00
_cell.angle_gamma   90.00
#
_symmetry.space_group_name_H-M   'P 1'
#
loop_
_entity.id
_entity.type
_entity.pdbx_description
1 polymer ?
#
loop_
_entity_poly.entity_id
_entity_poly.type
_entity_poly.pdbx_seq_one_letter_code
_entity_poly.pdbx_strand_id
1 'polypeptide(L)'
;MAKASTVFVFFNCDADKNEASMNIFYNHAVYKDTKTSRKNLWKKVKEEFGAERIQIAAENLQAVEKAITEGDPVSASDFIQFGAIRALECY
;
A
#
# COMPACT_ATOMS: atom_id res chain seq x y z
N MET A 1 -21.03 0.50 20.56
CA MET A 1 -20.52 -0.09 19.30
C MET A 1 -19.16 0.50 19.05
N ALA A 2 -18.09 -0.32 19.01
CA ALA A 2 -16.77 0.17 18.64
C ALA A 2 -16.84 0.66 17.17
N LYS A 3 -16.31 1.85 16.91
CA LYS A 3 -16.27 2.41 15.55
C LYS A 3 -15.18 1.68 14.80
N ALA A 4 -15.51 1.00 13.71
CA ALA A 4 -14.54 0.29 12.88
C ALA A 4 -13.40 1.25 12.50
N SER A 5 -12.16 0.83 12.71
CA SER A 5 -10.98 1.62 12.33
C SER A 5 -10.41 1.08 11.03
N THR A 6 -10.41 1.92 10.00
CA THR A 6 -9.80 1.56 8.71
C THR A 6 -8.28 1.54 8.86
N VAL A 7 -7.69 0.46 8.38
CA VAL A 7 -6.25 0.28 8.29
C VAL A 7 -5.87 -0.12 6.87
N PHE A 8 -4.64 0.17 6.49
CA PHE A 8 -4.08 -0.15 5.18
C PHE A 8 -2.98 -1.18 5.33
N VAL A 9 -2.89 -2.09 4.37
CA VAL A 9 -1.81 -3.08 4.26
C VAL A 9 -1.26 -3.02 2.85
N PHE A 10 0.07 -3.05 2.75
CA PHE A 10 0.77 -3.18 1.49
C PHE A 10 1.12 -4.64 1.25
N PHE A 11 0.87 -5.11 0.02
CA PHE A 11 1.20 -6.46 -0.43
C PHE A 11 2.09 -6.39 -1.65
N ASN A 12 3.18 -7.16 -1.65
CA ASN A 12 3.77 -7.62 -2.91
C ASN A 12 2.86 -8.70 -3.50
N CYS A 13 2.68 -8.70 -4.82
CA CYS A 13 1.78 -9.60 -5.54
C CYS A 13 2.25 -9.84 -6.97
N ASP A 14 1.55 -10.71 -7.70
CA ASP A 14 1.76 -10.89 -9.13
C ASP A 14 1.26 -9.67 -9.94
N ALA A 15 1.51 -9.68 -11.25
CA ALA A 15 1.12 -8.59 -12.15
C ALA A 15 -0.41 -8.38 -12.19
N ASP A 16 -1.17 -9.48 -12.04
CA ASP A 16 -2.63 -9.48 -12.08
C ASP A 16 -3.26 -9.10 -10.73
N LYS A 17 -2.44 -8.90 -9.69
CA LYS A 17 -2.86 -8.59 -8.33
C LYS A 17 -3.84 -9.63 -7.78
N ASN A 18 -3.60 -10.91 -8.08
CA ASN A 18 -4.42 -12.00 -7.56
C ASN A 18 -4.28 -12.07 -6.04
N GLU A 19 -5.41 -12.18 -5.34
CA GLU A 19 -5.41 -12.27 -3.87
C GLU A 19 -4.61 -13.48 -3.36
N ALA A 20 -4.59 -14.59 -4.10
CA ALA A 20 -3.79 -15.77 -3.78
C ALA A 20 -2.27 -15.49 -3.75
N SER A 21 -1.81 -14.46 -4.47
CA SER A 21 -0.40 -14.01 -4.44
C SER A 21 -0.12 -12.99 -3.33
N MET A 22 -1.16 -12.35 -2.78
CA MET A 22 -1.05 -11.36 -1.70
C MET A 22 -0.85 -12.07 -0.35
N ASN A 23 0.40 -12.37 -0.03
CA ASN A 23 0.69 -13.12 1.19
C ASN A 23 0.78 -12.19 2.42
N ILE A 24 -0.29 -12.17 3.23
CA ILE A 24 -0.36 -11.44 4.50
C ILE A 24 0.64 -11.96 5.55
N PHE A 25 1.07 -13.22 5.44
CA PHE A 25 2.09 -13.79 6.31
C PHE A 25 3.51 -13.34 5.97
N TYR A 26 3.72 -12.62 4.86
CA TYR A 26 5.00 -11.99 4.55
C TYR A 26 4.96 -10.46 4.74
N ASN A 27 3.78 -9.84 4.68
CA ASN A 27 3.60 -8.41 4.92
C ASN A 27 3.01 -8.16 6.31
N HIS A 28 3.88 -8.07 7.32
CA HIS A 28 3.50 -7.98 8.74
C HIS A 28 3.08 -6.58 9.21
N ALA A 29 3.07 -5.59 8.32
CA ALA A 29 2.85 -4.19 8.69
C ALA A 29 1.41 -3.75 8.37
N VAL A 30 0.73 -3.27 9.41
CA VAL A 30 -0.59 -2.64 9.30
C VAL A 30 -0.43 -1.15 9.56
N TYR A 31 -0.99 -0.33 8.68
CA TYR A 31 -0.88 1.12 8.72
C TYR A 31 -2.24 1.74 9.03
N LYS A 32 -2.37 2.35 10.20
CA LYS A 32 -3.62 3.04 10.60
C LYS A 32 -3.88 4.24 9.69
N ASP A 33 -5.13 4.64 9.55
CA ASP A 33 -5.48 5.86 8.82
C ASP A 33 -5.10 7.14 9.59
N THR A 34 -3.80 7.42 9.69
CA THR A 34 -3.23 8.60 10.34
C THR A 34 -2.08 9.13 9.49
N LYS A 35 -1.81 10.44 9.55
CA LYS A 35 -0.72 11.07 8.78
C LYS A 35 0.63 10.38 9.00
N THR A 36 0.98 10.04 10.24
CA THR A 36 2.24 9.37 10.57
C THR A 36 2.32 7.98 9.96
N SER A 37 1.24 7.20 10.07
CA SER A 37 1.25 5.82 9.57
C SER A 37 1.18 5.77 8.04
N ARG A 38 0.49 6.70 7.38
CA ARG A 38 0.54 6.89 5.92
C ARG A 38 1.95 7.22 5.42
N LYS A 39 2.72 8.04 6.14
CA LYS A 39 4.14 8.27 5.82
C LYS A 39 4.99 7.00 5.94
N ASN A 40 4.70 6.15 6.93
CA ASN A 40 5.36 4.86 7.08
C ASN A 40 4.97 3.87 5.96
N LEU A 41 3.71 3.89 5.52
CA LEU A 41 3.25 3.14 4.35
C LEU A 41 4.00 3.59 3.09
N TRP A 42 4.11 4.90 2.87
CA TRP A 42 4.89 5.43 1.76
C TRP A 42 6.36 5.02 1.82
N LYS A 43 6.98 5.09 3.00
CA LYS A 43 8.35 4.61 3.21
C LYS A 43 8.50 3.13 2.80
N LYS A 44 7.56 2.27 3.19
CA LYS A 44 7.55 0.85 2.79
C LYS A 44 7.44 0.68 1.28
N VAL A 45 6.54 1.41 0.63
CA VAL A 45 6.42 1.39 -0.85
C VAL A 45 7.74 1.81 -1.50
N LYS A 46 8.39 2.87 -1.01
CA LYS A 46 9.72 3.29 -1.51
C LYS A 46 10.81 2.26 -1.30
N GLU A 47 10.82 1.56 -0.16
CA GLU A 47 11.79 0.49 0.12
C GLU A 47 11.63 -0.67 -0.87
N GLU A 48 10.40 -1.07 -1.15
CA GLU A 48 10.10 -2.13 -2.11
C GLU A 48 10.41 -1.70 -3.56
N PHE A 49 10.15 -0.44 -3.90
CA PHE A 49 10.52 0.14 -5.19
C PHE A 49 12.05 0.22 -5.36
N GLY A 50 12.77 0.70 -4.35
CA GLY A 50 14.23 0.77 -4.37
C GLY A 50 14.92 -0.59 -4.35
N ALA A 51 14.24 -1.64 -3.88
CA ALA A 51 14.68 -3.03 -3.96
C ALA A 51 14.27 -3.72 -5.27
N GLU A 52 13.67 -3.00 -6.23
CA GLU A 52 13.19 -3.50 -7.52
C GLU A 52 12.17 -4.65 -7.41
N ARG A 53 11.48 -4.76 -6.26
CA ARG A 53 10.44 -5.77 -6.01
C ARG A 53 9.06 -5.36 -6.53
N ILE A 54 8.88 -4.05 -6.72
CA ILE A 54 7.72 -3.46 -7.38
C ILE A 54 8.18 -2.50 -8.46
N GLN A 55 7.30 -2.23 -9.42
CA GLN A 55 7.58 -1.27 -10.48
C GLN A 55 6.55 -0.14 -10.43
N ILE A 56 7.05 1.08 -10.58
CA ILE A 56 6.26 2.31 -10.65
C ILE A 56 6.88 3.13 -11.78
N ALA A 57 6.08 3.58 -12.74
CA ALA A 57 6.58 4.49 -13.77
C ALA A 57 7.07 5.80 -13.13
N ALA A 58 8.18 6.35 -13.62
CA ALA A 58 8.81 7.51 -13.00
C ALA A 58 7.85 8.72 -12.92
N GLU A 59 7.01 8.93 -13.94
CA GLU A 59 5.98 9.97 -13.94
C GLU A 59 4.90 9.78 -12.87
N ASN A 60 4.67 8.55 -12.40
CA ASN A 60 3.61 8.20 -11.45
C ASN A 60 4.09 8.21 -9.99
N LEU A 61 5.40 8.29 -9.73
CA LEU A 61 5.96 8.22 -8.38
C LEU A 61 5.38 9.31 -7.46
N GLN A 62 5.24 10.53 -7.97
CA GLN A 62 4.65 11.65 -7.21
C GLN A 62 3.14 11.47 -7.00
N ALA A 63 2.44 10.85 -7.95
CA ALA A 63 1.02 10.55 -7.82
C ALA A 63 0.78 9.49 -6.73
N VAL A 64 1.62 8.45 -6.68
CA VAL A 64 1.60 7.41 -5.64
C VAL A 64 1.83 8.01 -4.26
N GLU A 65 2.84 8.87 -4.11
CA GLU A 65 3.12 9.56 -2.84
C GLU A 65 1.93 10.37 -2.35
N LYS A 66 1.33 11.19 -3.23
CA LYS A 66 0.15 12.00 -2.90
C LYS A 66 -1.06 11.13 -2.56
N ALA A 67 -1.32 10.07 -3.32
CA ALA A 67 -2.42 9.14 -3.04
C ALA A 67 -2.28 8.53 -1.63
N ILE A 68 -1.08 8.09 -1.25
CA ILE A 68 -0.83 7.49 0.07
C ILE A 68 -0.89 8.53 1.20
N THR A 69 -0.27 9.69 1.02
CA THR A 69 -0.05 10.65 2.13
C THR A 69 -1.20 11.63 2.31
N GLU A 70 -1.88 12.01 1.23
CA GLU A 70 -2.89 13.08 1.20
C GLU A 70 -4.26 12.59 0.69
N GLY A 71 -4.28 11.57 -0.17
CA GLY A 71 -5.48 11.06 -0.84
C GLY A 71 -6.01 9.74 -0.29
N ASP A 72 -6.46 8.86 -1.20
CA ASP A 72 -6.82 7.48 -0.88
C ASP A 72 -5.63 6.54 -1.15
N PRO A 73 -5.05 5.90 -0.12
CA PRO A 73 -3.94 4.96 -0.29
C PRO A 73 -4.28 3.77 -1.20
N VAL A 74 -5.54 3.35 -1.32
CA VAL A 74 -5.91 2.20 -2.16
C VAL A 74 -5.72 2.54 -3.64
N SER A 75 -6.06 3.76 -4.06
CA SER A 75 -5.89 4.25 -5.44
C SER A 75 -4.43 4.24 -5.92
N ALA A 76 -3.46 4.28 -5.00
CA ALA A 76 -2.05 4.15 -5.33
C ALA A 76 -1.71 2.81 -6.01
N SER A 77 -2.51 1.77 -5.75
CA SER A 77 -2.34 0.43 -6.33
C SER A 77 -2.42 0.43 -7.85
N ASP A 78 -3.12 1.37 -8.47
CA ASP A 78 -3.28 1.42 -9.93
C ASP A 78 -1.98 1.82 -10.64
N PHE A 79 -1.11 2.52 -9.92
CA PHE A 79 0.20 2.97 -10.41
C PHE A 79 1.35 2.04 -10.04
N ILE A 80 1.09 1.01 -9.23
CA ILE A 80 2.08 0.05 -8.76
C ILE A 80 1.87 -1.28 -9.47
N GLN A 81 2.93 -1.81 -10.08
CA GLN A 81 3.00 -3.18 -10.56
C GLN A 81 3.70 -4.06 -9.52
N PHE A 82 3.24 -5.31 -9.42
CA PHE A 82 3.69 -6.29 -8.43
C PHE A 82 3.48 -5.86 -6.97
N GLY A 83 2.62 -4.87 -6.75
CA GLY A 83 2.29 -4.34 -5.44
C GLY A 83 0.86 -3.79 -5.39
N ALA A 84 0.23 -3.91 -4.24
CA ALA A 84 -1.12 -3.41 -4.00
C ALA A 84 -1.29 -2.93 -2.56
N ILE A 85 -2.09 -1.88 -2.38
CA ILE A 85 -2.53 -1.40 -1.07
C ILE A 85 -4.00 -1.80 -0.92
N ARG A 86 -4.34 -2.40 0.22
CA ARG A 86 -5.72 -2.77 0.56
C ARG A 86 -6.14 -2.10 1.86
N ALA A 87 -7.39 -1.68 1.90
CA ALA A 87 -8.05 -1.23 3.12
C ALA A 87 -8.69 -2.43 3.81
N LEU A 88 -8.53 -2.51 5.14
CA LEU A 88 -9.18 -3.48 6.00
C LEU A 88 -9.91 -2.74 7.12
N GLU A 89 -11.06 -3.27 7.54
CA GLU A 89 -11.79 -2.76 8.69
C GLU A 89 -11.41 -3.57 9.93
N CYS A 90 -10.88 -2.90 10.96
CA CYS A 90 -10.66 -3.50 12.27
C CYS A 90 -11.88 -3.23 13.16
N TYR A 91 -12.50 -4.32 13.63
CA TYR A 91 -13.68 -4.34 14.51
C TYR A 91 -13.30 -4.54 15.99
#